data_AF-V8PD53-F1
#
_entry.id   AF-V8PD53-F1
#
_cell.length_a   1.000
_cell.length_b   1.000
_cell.length_c   1.000
_cell.angle_alpha   90.00
_cell.angle_beta   90.00
_cell.angle_gamma   90.00
#
_symmetry.space_group_name_H-M   'P 1'
#
loop_
_entity.id
_entity.type
_entity.pdbx_description
1 polymer ?
#
loop_
_entity_poly.entity_id
_entity_poly.type
_entity_poly.pdbx_seq_one_letter_code
_entity_poly.pdbx_strand_id
1 'polypeptide(L)'
;MVIISTFVTIYYNVIIGYSLYYLFASFQRVLPWATCDLEWADQKCSKTPIVSLCNVTMGGTTIQMNYTEVENMNLTCINNTQVFAETQVPSEQYWK
;
A
#
# COMPACT_ATOMS: atom_id res chain seq x y z
N MET A 1 -26.06 35.15 2.56
CA MET A 1 -24.83 35.14 1.73
C MET A 1 -23.57 35.05 2.58
N VAL A 2 -23.40 35.84 3.65
CA VAL A 2 -22.18 35.83 4.49
C VAL A 2 -21.81 34.45 5.03
N ILE A 3 -22.74 33.71 5.65
CA ILE A 3 -22.47 32.39 6.26
C ILE A 3 -21.91 31.40 5.23
N ILE A 4 -22.50 31.33 4.03
CA ILE A 4 -22.06 30.44 2.95
C ILE A 4 -20.66 30.84 2.48
N SER A 5 -20.42 32.15 2.30
CA SER A 5 -19.09 32.67 1.91
C SER A 5 -18.01 32.31 2.93
N THR A 6 -18.32 32.35 4.24
CA THR A 6 -17.36 31.98 5.29
C THR A 6 -17.02 30.49 5.24
N PHE A 7 -18.01 29.61 5.10
CA PHE A 7 -17.76 28.17 4.97
C PHE A 7 -16.92 27.83 3.74
N VAL A 8 -17.21 28.46 2.61
CA VAL A 8 -16.45 28.30 1.37
C VAL A 8 -15.01 28.76 1.56
N THR A 9 -14.79 29.91 2.21
CA THR A 9 -13.45 30.44 2.47
C THR A 9 -12.63 29.50 3.34
N ILE A 10 -13.20 28.93 4.41
CA ILE A 10 -12.50 27.99 5.28
C ILE A 10 -12.12 26.72 4.51
N TYR A 11 -13.06 26.15 3.75
CA TYR A 11 -12.82 24.96 2.94
C TYR A 11 -11.67 25.15 1.93
N TYR A 12 -11.65 26.27 1.21
CA TYR A 12 -10.59 26.57 0.26
C TYR A 12 -9.23 26.78 0.93
N ASN A 13 -9.18 27.45 2.09
CA ASN A 13 -7.91 27.63 2.82
C ASN A 13 -7.34 26.29 3.30
N VAL A 14 -8.18 25.34 3.71
CA VAL A 14 -7.75 23.98 4.07
C VAL A 14 -7.12 23.26 2.86
N ILE A 15 -7.75 23.32 1.69
CA ILE A 15 -7.21 22.71 0.46
C ILE A 15 -5.86 23.34 0.07
N ILE A 16 -5.75 24.66 0.13
CA ILE A 16 -4.50 25.37 -0.16
C ILE A 16 -3.41 24.95 0.84
N GLY A 17 -3.76 24.81 2.12
CA GLY A 17 -2.85 24.31 3.16
C GLY A 17 -2.29 22.93 2.84
N TYR A 18 -3.16 21.97 2.50
CA TYR A 18 -2.72 20.64 2.06
C TYR A 18 -1.86 20.72 0.80
N SER A 19 -2.24 21.53 -0.18
CA SER A 19 -1.49 21.69 -1.43
C SER A 19 -0.06 22.19 -1.18
N LEU A 20 0.10 23.18 -0.29
CA LEU A 20 1.42 23.68 0.11
C LEU A 20 2.23 22.60 0.85
N TYR A 21 1.60 21.85 1.75
CA TYR A 21 2.26 20.73 2.44
C TYR A 21 2.82 19.71 1.44
N TYR A 22 2.00 19.26 0.49
CA TYR A 22 2.44 18.33 -0.57
C TYR A 22 3.55 18.91 -1.44
N LEU A 23 3.47 20.21 -1.76
CA LEU A 23 4.49 20.88 -2.57
C LEU A 23 5.85 20.90 -1.85
N PHE A 24 5.89 21.29 -0.58
CA PHE A 24 7.14 21.33 0.18
C PHE A 24 7.69 19.92 0.47
N ALA A 25 6.81 18.97 0.81
CA ALA A 25 7.21 17.58 1.03
C ALA A 25 7.76 16.90 -0.25
N SER A 26 7.33 17.35 -1.44
CA SER A 26 7.84 16.84 -2.72
C SER A 26 9.27 17.28 -3.06
N PHE A 27 9.83 18.29 -2.38
CA PHE A 27 11.23 18.68 -2.58
C PHE A 27 12.23 17.78 -1.83
N GLN A 28 11.75 16.83 -1.04
CA GLN A 28 12.57 15.83 -0.38
C GLN A 28 13.05 14.76 -1.38
N ARG A 29 14.25 14.18 -1.19
CA ARG A 29 14.80 13.13 -2.07
C ARG A 29 13.94 11.88 -2.09
N VAL A 30 13.36 11.52 -0.95
CA VAL A 30 12.43 10.41 -0.78
C VAL A 30 11.16 11.00 -0.20
N LEU A 31 10.03 10.78 -0.86
CA LEU A 31 8.74 11.31 -0.39
C LEU A 31 8.30 10.50 0.84
N PRO A 32 7.63 11.12 1.82
CA PRO A 32 7.24 10.44 3.05
C PRO A 32 6.15 9.38 2.82
N TRP A 33 5.29 9.56 1.81
CA TRP A 33 4.36 8.54 1.33
C TRP A 33 4.94 7.70 0.17
N ALA A 34 6.26 7.74 -0.04
CA ALA A 34 6.88 6.84 -1.01
C ALA A 34 7.03 5.44 -0.44
N THR A 35 7.21 5.23 0.85
CA THR A 35 7.47 3.90 1.44
C THR A 35 6.44 3.57 2.51
N CYS A 36 6.28 2.29 2.83
CA CYS A 36 5.47 1.88 3.96
C CYS A 36 6.35 1.97 5.22
N ASP A 37 6.14 2.98 6.06
CA ASP A 37 6.82 3.07 7.35
C ASP A 37 5.94 2.53 8.47
N LEU A 38 6.56 1.80 9.41
CA LEU A 38 5.83 1.17 10.52
C LEU A 38 5.11 2.16 11.43
N GLU A 39 5.47 3.45 11.40
CA GLU A 39 4.88 4.48 12.27
C GLU A 39 3.44 4.82 11.89
N TRP A 40 3.07 4.68 10.61
CA TRP A 40 1.74 5.04 10.11
C TRP A 40 1.13 4.00 9.18
N ALA A 41 1.91 3.10 8.57
CA ALA A 41 1.44 2.13 7.61
C ALA A 41 1.00 0.82 8.28
N ASP A 42 -0.11 0.26 7.82
CA ASP A 42 -0.57 -1.06 8.24
C ASP A 42 0.28 -2.18 7.61
N GLN A 43 0.18 -3.40 8.15
CA GLN A 43 0.81 -4.61 7.58
C GLN A 43 0.38 -4.93 6.15
N LYS A 44 -0.70 -4.33 5.66
CA LYS A 44 -1.19 -4.48 4.28
C LYS A 44 -0.63 -3.43 3.31
N CYS A 45 0.28 -2.56 3.76
CA CYS A 45 0.92 -1.59 2.90
C CYS A 45 1.97 -2.27 2.02
N SER A 46 1.83 -2.14 0.69
CA SER A 46 2.86 -2.59 -0.24
C SER A 46 2.81 -1.83 -1.57
N LYS A 47 3.98 -1.62 -2.17
CA LYS A 47 4.10 -1.08 -3.54
C LYS A 47 3.82 -2.14 -4.60
N THR A 48 4.24 -3.36 -4.31
CA THR A 48 4.15 -4.50 -5.23
C THR A 48 3.13 -5.48 -4.68
N PRO A 49 2.36 -6.14 -5.55
CA PRO A 49 1.39 -7.12 -5.09
C PRO A 49 2.13 -8.24 -4.34
N ILE A 50 1.73 -8.46 -3.09
CA ILE A 50 2.30 -9.52 -2.25
C ILE A 50 1.61 -10.83 -2.63
N VAL A 51 2.38 -11.87 -2.93
CA VAL A 51 1.83 -13.21 -3.11
C VAL A 51 1.52 -13.78 -1.74
N SER A 52 0.25 -14.11 -1.47
CA SER A 52 -0.16 -14.72 -0.20
C SER A 52 -0.18 -16.24 -0.30
N LEU A 53 -0.70 -16.79 -1.40
CA LEU A 53 -0.79 -18.23 -1.63
C LEU A 53 -0.25 -18.62 -3.00
N CYS A 54 0.33 -19.82 -3.11
CA CYS A 54 0.66 -20.41 -4.39
C CYS A 54 0.60 -21.93 -4.35
N ASN A 55 0.48 -22.58 -5.51
CA ASN A 55 0.53 -24.04 -5.59
C ASN A 55 1.97 -24.52 -5.77
N VAL A 56 2.31 -25.60 -5.06
CA VAL A 56 3.58 -26.31 -5.19
C VAL A 56 3.34 -27.76 -5.58
N THR A 57 4.28 -28.35 -6.33
CA THR A 57 4.28 -29.78 -6.64
C THR A 57 5.15 -30.53 -5.65
N MET A 58 4.54 -31.43 -4.87
CA MET A 58 5.26 -32.36 -4.00
C MET A 58 4.87 -33.79 -4.39
N GLY A 59 5.81 -34.57 -4.92
CA GLY A 59 5.57 -35.99 -5.21
C GLY A 59 4.41 -36.27 -6.19
N GLY A 60 4.12 -35.36 -7.12
CA GLY A 60 3.07 -35.51 -8.15
C GLY A 60 1.69 -34.94 -7.77
N THR A 61 1.50 -34.44 -6.55
CA THR A 61 0.28 -33.72 -6.15
C THR A 61 0.53 -32.21 -6.06
N THR A 62 -0.47 -31.41 -6.44
CA THR A 62 -0.43 -29.94 -6.32
C THR A 62 -1.18 -29.51 -5.06
N ILE A 63 -0.51 -28.82 -4.15
CA ILE A 63 -1.10 -28.34 -2.89
C ILE A 63 -0.93 -26.83 -2.83
N GLN A 64 -1.97 -26.13 -2.41
CA GLN A 64 -1.93 -24.69 -2.16
C GLN A 64 -1.32 -24.43 -0.79
N MET A 65 -0.30 -23.57 -0.74
CA MET A 65 0.44 -23.26 0.47
C MET A 65 0.63 -21.73 0.59
N ASN A 66 0.85 -21.25 1.81
CA ASN A 66 1.22 -19.85 2.04
C ASN A 66 2.60 -19.59 1.47
N TYR A 67 2.77 -18.46 0.78
CA TYR A 67 4.03 -18.11 0.12
C TYR A 67 5.22 -18.06 1.10
N THR A 68 5.00 -17.56 2.32
CA THR A 68 6.01 -17.57 3.40
C THR A 68 6.44 -18.98 3.79
N GLU A 69 5.50 -19.93 3.76
CA GLU A 69 5.77 -21.34 4.08
C GLU A 69 6.53 -22.03 2.95
N VAL A 70 6.21 -21.68 1.71
CA VAL A 70 6.91 -22.13 0.50
C VAL A 70 8.39 -21.69 0.54
N GLU A 71 8.64 -20.44 0.93
CA GLU A 71 10.01 -19.92 1.13
C GLU A 71 10.72 -20.64 2.30
N ASN A 72 10.04 -20.85 3.43
CA ASN A 72 10.61 -21.59 4.57
C ASN A 72 11.00 -23.04 4.21
N MET A 73 10.25 -23.66 3.30
CA MET A 73 10.50 -25.02 2.82
C MET A 73 11.44 -25.08 1.59
N ASN A 74 12.00 -23.95 1.13
CA ASN A 74 12.82 -23.86 -0.09
C ASN A 74 12.12 -24.42 -1.35
N LEU A 75 10.80 -24.29 -1.42
CA LEU A 75 9.99 -24.74 -2.55
C LEU A 75 9.77 -23.58 -3.54
N THR A 76 9.44 -23.91 -4.79
CA THR A 76 9.10 -22.92 -5.82
C THR A 76 7.64 -23.00 -6.18
N CYS A 77 6.98 -21.85 -6.28
CA CYS A 77 5.60 -21.76 -6.77
C CYS A 77 5.53 -22.15 -8.26
N ILE A 78 4.42 -22.81 -8.63
CA ILE A 78 4.09 -23.04 -10.04
C ILE A 78 3.70 -21.69 -10.68
N ASN A 79 4.27 -21.39 -11.85
CA ASN A 79 3.93 -20.19 -12.61
C ASN A 79 2.40 -20.12 -12.86
N ASN A 80 1.83 -18.93 -12.70
CA ASN A 80 0.40 -18.64 -12.88
C ASN A 80 -0.55 -19.17 -11.78
N THR A 81 -0.03 -19.71 -10.67
CA THR A 81 -0.86 -20.13 -9.52
C THR A 81 -0.78 -19.19 -8.31
N GLN A 82 -0.10 -18.05 -8.47
CA GLN A 82 0.09 -17.06 -7.42
C GLN A 82 -1.23 -16.30 -7.16
N VAL A 83 -1.69 -16.35 -5.91
CA VAL A 83 -2.80 -15.56 -5.41
C VAL A 83 -2.22 -14.35 -4.69
N PHE A 84 -2.64 -13.16 -5.10
CA PHE A 84 -2.18 -11.91 -4.51
C PHE A 84 -3.05 -11.52 -3.31
N ALA A 85 -2.41 -11.02 -2.26
CA ALA A 85 -3.11 -10.42 -1.12
C ALA A 85 -3.71 -9.07 -1.53
N GLU A 86 -4.83 -8.71 -0.90
CA GLU A 86 -5.34 -7.34 -0.95
C GLU A 86 -4.39 -6.42 -0.17
N THR A 87 -3.57 -5.67 -0.90
CA THR A 87 -2.65 -4.66 -0.37
C THR A 87 -3.06 -3.27 -0.81
N GLN A 88 -2.78 -2.26 0.03
CA GLN A 88 -2.97 -0.86 -0.33
C GLN A 88 -1.63 -0.19 -0.57
N VAL A 89 -1.60 0.78 -1.47
CA VAL A 89 -0.38 1.52 -1.78
C VAL A 89 -0.06 2.54 -0.67
N PRO A 90 1.22 2.88 -0.45
CA PRO A 90 1.62 3.83 0.60
C PRO A 90 0.89 5.17 0.53
N SER A 91 0.68 5.70 -0.68
CA SER A 91 0.00 6.98 -0.90
C SER A 91 -1.48 6.97 -0.51
N GLU A 92 -2.14 5.81 -0.55
CA GLU A 92 -3.55 5.69 -0.14
C GLU A 92 -3.70 5.51 1.36
N GLN A 93 -2.68 4.98 2.04
CA GLN A 93 -2.71 4.81 3.50
C GLN A 93 -2.22 6.03 4.26
N TYR A 94 -1.37 6.87 3.68
CA TYR A 94 -0.69 7.96 4.41
C TYR A 94 -1.63 8.98 5.07
N TRP A 95 -2.84 9.19 4.53
CA TRP A 95 -3.84 10.13 5.07
C TRP A 95 -5.12 9.45 5.55
N LYS A 96 -5.07 8.14 5.73
CA LYS A 96 -6.19 7.34 6.19
C LYS A 96 -6.43 7.56 7.69
#